data_AF-A0A8T4T5N1-F1
#
_entry.id   AF-A0A8T4T5N1-F1
#
_cell.length_a   1.000
_cell.length_b   1.000
_cell.length_c   1.000
_cell.angle_alpha   90.00
_cell.angle_beta   90.00
_cell.angle_gamma   90.00
#
_symmetry.space_group_name_H-M   'P 1'
#
loop_
_entity.id
_entity.type
_entity.pdbx_description
1 polymer ?
#
loop_
_entity_poly.entity_id
_entity_poly.type
_entity_poly.pdbx_seq_one_letter_code
_entity_poly.pdbx_strand_id
1 'polypeptide(L)'
;AGELAERSNEVSIKIKHIDEAEEKIDRDRILDTIKTQPKQFQATLLSIFTFASNTNLPIFTGDIYNYYKDICDKCGLKPLTQRRLSDIIAELDMLGIINAKVVSKGRYGRTREISLAIPSTNIPLINQTLRSGLGV
;
A
#
# COMPACT_ATOMS: atom_id res chain seq x y z
N ALA A 1 -41.20 -23.33 32.13
CA ALA A 1 -40.68 -22.08 31.55
C ALA A 1 -39.16 -22.21 31.56
N GLY A 2 -38.58 -22.89 30.58
CA GLY A 2 -38.58 -22.44 29.19
C GLY A 2 -37.14 -22.06 28.88
N GLU A 3 -36.28 -23.08 28.93
CA GLU A 3 -34.82 -23.18 28.76
C GLU A 3 -34.34 -22.72 27.36
N LEU A 4 -34.97 -21.70 26.79
CA LEU A 4 -34.81 -21.32 25.39
C LEU A 4 -34.74 -19.81 25.18
N ALA A 5 -34.26 -19.07 26.20
CA ALA A 5 -33.90 -17.66 26.09
C ALA A 5 -32.38 -17.43 25.89
N GLU A 6 -31.58 -18.49 25.67
CA GLU A 6 -30.12 -18.38 25.47
C GLU A 6 -29.70 -18.21 24.00
N ARG A 7 -30.63 -18.16 23.04
CA ARG A 7 -30.27 -18.15 21.61
C ARG A 7 -30.13 -16.79 20.94
N SER A 8 -30.36 -15.68 21.64
CA SER A 8 -30.41 -14.37 20.99
C SER A 8 -29.18 -13.48 21.15
N ASN A 9 -28.12 -13.93 21.84
CA ASN A 9 -26.95 -13.08 22.09
C ASN A 9 -25.61 -13.55 21.51
N GLU A 10 -25.52 -14.72 20.87
CA GLU A 10 -24.25 -15.21 20.29
C GLU A 10 -24.14 -15.10 18.75
N VAL A 11 -25.25 -14.95 18.03
CA VAL A 11 -25.22 -14.95 16.56
C VAL A 11 -24.59 -13.66 16.02
N SER A 12 -24.82 -12.53 16.70
CA SER A 12 -24.22 -11.23 16.36
C SER A 12 -22.73 -11.13 16.74
N ILE A 13 -22.29 -11.92 17.72
CA ILE A 13 -20.91 -12.00 18.19
C ILE A 13 -20.06 -12.82 17.18
N LYS A 14 -20.60 -13.92 16.64
CA LYS A 14 -19.89 -14.77 15.68
C LYS A 14 -19.52 -14.07 14.37
N ILE A 15 -20.41 -13.26 13.81
CA ILE A 15 -20.15 -12.59 12.53
C ILE A 15 -19.09 -11.49 12.72
N LYS A 16 -19.25 -10.63 13.73
CA LYS A 16 -18.28 -9.54 14.01
C LYS A 16 -16.86 -10.05 14.30
N HIS A 17 -16.72 -11.16 15.02
CA HIS A 17 -15.39 -11.74 15.28
C HIS A 17 -14.76 -12.41 14.06
N ILE A 18 -15.57 -12.91 13.12
CA ILE A 18 -15.06 -13.44 11.84
C ILE A 18 -14.51 -12.28 11.01
N ASP A 19 -15.26 -11.19 10.89
CA ASP A 19 -14.84 -10.00 10.14
C ASP A 19 -13.55 -9.38 10.75
N GLU A 20 -13.49 -9.24 12.08
CA GLU A 20 -12.30 -8.74 12.79
C GLU A 20 -11.08 -9.66 12.61
N ALA A 21 -11.28 -10.98 12.60
CA ALA A 21 -10.21 -11.94 12.40
C ALA A 21 -9.70 -11.90 10.96
N GLU A 22 -10.60 -11.78 9.97
CA GLU A 22 -10.26 -11.67 8.56
C GLU A 22 -9.46 -10.39 8.27
N GLU A 23 -9.92 -9.23 8.77
CA GLU A 23 -9.18 -7.97 8.63
C GLU A 23 -7.78 -8.03 9.23
N LYS A 24 -7.63 -8.73 10.36
CA LYS A 24 -6.33 -8.91 11.01
C LYS A 24 -5.41 -9.80 10.19
N ILE A 25 -5.92 -10.93 9.68
CA ILE A 25 -5.14 -11.85 8.84
C ILE A 25 -4.67 -11.15 7.57
N ASP A 26 -5.56 -10.39 6.91
CA ASP A 26 -5.23 -9.64 5.70
C ASP A 26 -4.17 -8.57 5.98
N ARG A 27 -4.31 -7.83 7.07
CA ARG A 27 -3.32 -6.85 7.51
C ARG A 27 -1.95 -7.49 7.73
N ASP A 28 -1.89 -8.58 8.49
CA ASP A 28 -0.63 -9.27 8.81
C ASP A 28 0.04 -9.80 7.53
N ARG A 29 -0.75 -10.36 6.61
CA ARG A 29 -0.27 -10.83 5.30
C ARG A 29 0.29 -9.70 4.45
N ILE A 30 -0.37 -8.54 4.39
CA ILE A 30 0.12 -7.36 3.66
C ILE A 30 1.45 -6.90 4.26
N LEU A 31 1.53 -6.79 5.60
CA LEU A 31 2.75 -6.34 6.28
C LEU A 31 3.92 -7.26 6.01
N ASP A 32 3.73 -8.57 6.08
CA ASP A 32 4.80 -9.54 5.83
C ASP A 32 5.24 -9.55 4.36
N THR A 33 4.29 -9.38 3.45
CA THR A 33 4.58 -9.19 2.02
C THR A 33 5.47 -7.95 1.81
N ILE A 34 5.17 -6.83 2.47
CA ILE A 34 5.93 -5.57 2.35
C ILE A 34 7.33 -5.71 2.97
N LYS A 35 7.44 -6.34 4.15
CA LYS A 35 8.73 -6.54 4.84
C LYS A 35 9.71 -7.38 4.03
N THR A 36 9.21 -8.37 3.28
CA THR A 36 10.02 -9.27 2.45
C THR A 36 10.45 -8.66 1.12
N GLN A 37 9.86 -7.52 0.72
CA GLN A 37 10.25 -6.86 -0.53
C GLN A 37 11.68 -6.30 -0.49
N PRO A 38 12.37 -6.22 -1.65
CA PRO A 38 13.65 -5.54 -1.75
C PRO A 38 13.57 -4.06 -1.32
N LYS A 39 14.68 -3.50 -0.82
CA LYS A 39 14.74 -2.09 -0.37
C LYS A 39 14.23 -1.09 -1.40
N GLN A 40 14.49 -1.34 -2.69
CA GLN A 40 14.03 -0.48 -3.78
C GLN A 40 12.49 -0.48 -3.93
N PHE A 41 11.85 -1.62 -3.68
CA PHE A 41 10.39 -1.76 -3.70
C PHE A 41 9.78 -1.09 -2.48
N GLN A 42 10.40 -1.27 -1.30
CA GLN A 42 10.00 -0.59 -0.07
C GLN A 42 10.09 0.94 -0.21
N ALA A 43 11.19 1.46 -0.78
CA ALA A 43 11.35 2.88 -1.07
C ALA A 43 10.28 3.40 -2.05
N THR A 44 9.96 2.61 -3.08
CA THR A 44 8.90 2.93 -4.05
C THR A 44 7.53 3.01 -3.37
N LEU A 45 7.18 2.01 -2.56
CA LEU A 45 5.93 2.01 -1.79
C LEU A 45 5.87 3.22 -0.85
N LEU A 46 6.92 3.48 -0.08
CA LEU A 46 6.96 4.62 0.85
C LEU A 46 6.75 5.95 0.11
N SER A 47 7.26 6.07 -1.11
CA SER A 47 7.05 7.25 -1.96
C SER A 47 5.58 7.44 -2.32
N ILE A 48 4.91 6.35 -2.72
CA ILE A 48 3.49 6.35 -3.07
C ILE A 48 2.64 6.70 -1.84
N PHE A 49 2.88 6.05 -0.70
CA PHE A 49 2.15 6.32 0.53
C PHE A 49 2.37 7.75 1.04
N THR A 50 3.60 8.26 0.96
CA THR A 50 3.92 9.63 1.37
C THR A 50 3.21 10.64 0.48
N PHE A 51 3.22 10.44 -0.84
CA PHE A 51 2.51 11.30 -1.77
C PHE A 51 0.99 11.30 -1.52
N ALA A 52 0.42 10.11 -1.36
CA ALA A 52 -1.01 9.92 -1.08
C ALA A 52 -1.44 10.57 0.24
N SER A 53 -0.55 10.63 1.24
CA SER A 53 -0.85 11.25 2.55
C SER A 53 -0.78 12.78 2.50
N ASN A 54 0.01 13.35 1.59
CA ASN A 54 0.27 14.78 1.53
C ASN A 54 -0.64 15.53 0.56
N THR A 55 -1.30 14.83 -0.37
CA THR A 55 -2.10 15.46 -1.43
C THR A 55 -3.38 14.68 -1.70
N ASN A 56 -4.46 15.39 -2.06
CA ASN A 56 -5.68 14.81 -2.61
C ASN A 56 -5.67 14.73 -4.15
N LEU A 57 -4.48 14.86 -4.76
CA LEU A 57 -4.32 14.84 -6.20
C LEU A 57 -4.18 13.41 -6.72
N PRO A 58 -4.57 13.14 -7.98
CA PRO A 58 -4.28 11.87 -8.62
C PRO A 58 -2.76 11.62 -8.64
N ILE A 59 -2.37 10.39 -8.34
CA ILE A 59 -0.96 10.01 -8.26
C ILE A 59 -0.53 9.52 -9.64
N PHE A 60 0.49 10.14 -10.24
CA PHE A 60 1.08 9.62 -11.48
C PHE A 60 2.51 9.11 -11.28
N THR A 61 2.95 8.20 -12.15
CA THR A 61 4.31 7.64 -12.12
C THR A 61 5.41 8.70 -12.09
N GLY A 62 5.20 9.82 -12.81
CA GLY A 62 6.16 10.93 -12.85
C GLY A 62 6.33 11.62 -11.50
N ASP A 63 5.24 11.81 -10.76
CA ASP A 63 5.25 12.49 -9.46
C ASP A 63 5.99 11.66 -8.41
N ILE A 64 5.76 10.34 -8.43
CA ILE A 64 6.39 9.40 -7.50
C ILE A 64 7.91 9.36 -7.66
N TYR A 65 8.45 9.59 -8.86
CA TYR A 65 9.89 9.49 -9.08
C TYR A 65 10.71 10.49 -8.24
N ASN A 66 10.18 11.68 -8.01
CA ASN A 66 10.89 12.68 -7.20
C ASN A 66 10.93 12.29 -5.73
N TYR A 67 9.78 11.89 -5.16
CA TYR A 67 9.71 11.37 -3.79
C TYR A 67 10.58 10.13 -3.59
N TYR A 68 10.64 9.26 -4.60
CA TYR A 68 11.48 8.07 -4.58
C TYR A 68 12.97 8.39 -4.54
N LYS A 69 13.44 9.39 -5.29
CA LYS A 69 14.83 9.84 -5.20
C LYS A 69 15.13 10.38 -3.80
N ASP A 70 14.27 11.25 -3.26
CA ASP A 70 14.45 11.83 -1.93
C ASP A 70 14.49 10.76 -0.84
N ILE A 71 13.68 9.71 -0.96
CA ILE A 71 13.70 8.56 -0.04
C ILE A 71 14.98 7.75 -0.23
N CYS A 72 15.39 7.48 -1.47
CA CYS A 72 16.65 6.77 -1.74
C CYS A 72 17.84 7.47 -1.08
N ASP A 73 17.94 8.79 -1.23
CA ASP A 73 19.02 9.60 -0.66
C ASP A 73 19.04 9.50 0.88
N LYS A 74 17.86 9.54 1.52
CA LYS A 74 17.73 9.39 2.98
C LYS A 74 18.11 7.99 3.48
N CYS A 75 17.87 6.97 2.67
CA CYS A 75 18.13 5.56 3.03
C CYS A 75 19.51 5.07 2.57
N GLY A 76 20.34 5.92 1.96
CA GLY A 76 21.62 5.52 1.38
C GLY A 76 21.51 4.58 0.18
N LEU A 77 20.36 4.58 -0.51
CA LEU A 77 20.13 3.79 -1.72
C LEU A 77 20.51 4.61 -2.95
N LYS A 78 21.10 3.95 -3.95
CA LYS A 78 21.25 4.56 -5.28
C LYS A 78 19.89 4.57 -5.99
N PRO A 79 19.37 5.74 -6.43
CA PRO A 79 18.11 5.79 -7.15
C PRO A 79 18.18 5.01 -8.47
N LEU A 80 17.14 4.24 -8.76
CA LEU A 80 16.96 3.59 -10.05
C LEU A 80 16.50 4.58 -11.12
N THR A 81 16.54 4.14 -12.38
CA THR A 81 15.97 4.90 -13.49
C THR A 81 14.45 4.94 -13.40
N GLN A 82 13.83 5.95 -14.01
CA GLN A 82 12.36 6.02 -14.11
C GLN A 82 11.73 4.77 -14.72
N ARG A 83 12.42 4.15 -15.69
CA ARG A 83 11.97 2.91 -16.32
C ARG A 83 11.90 1.77 -15.31
N ARG A 84 12.96 1.52 -14.52
CA ARG A 84 12.91 0.46 -13.50
C ARG A 84 11.92 0.79 -12.39
N LEU A 85 11.77 2.05 -12.00
CA LEU A 85 10.71 2.43 -11.06
C LEU A 85 9.32 2.07 -11.60
N SER A 86 9.07 2.32 -12.89
CA SER A 86 7.81 1.94 -13.53
C SER A 86 7.60 0.43 -13.58
N ASP A 87 8.66 -0.36 -13.73
CA ASP A 87 8.57 -1.82 -13.65
C ASP A 87 8.21 -2.25 -12.22
N ILE A 88 8.86 -1.67 -11.20
CA ILE A 88 8.53 -1.92 -9.79
C ILE A 88 7.07 -1.58 -9.48
N ILE A 89 6.55 -0.46 -10.00
CA ILE A 89 5.14 -0.09 -9.85
C ILE A 89 4.22 -1.15 -10.47
N ALA A 90 4.59 -1.73 -11.61
CA ALA A 90 3.82 -2.83 -12.20
C ALA A 90 3.86 -4.10 -11.33
N GLU A 91 5.02 -4.40 -10.72
CA GLU A 91 5.17 -5.54 -9.82
C GLU A 91 4.36 -5.35 -8.52
N LEU A 92 4.33 -4.13 -7.97
CA LEU A 92 3.50 -3.78 -6.80
C LEU A 92 1.99 -3.84 -7.09
N ASP A 93 1.58 -3.49 -8.32
CA ASP A 93 0.22 -3.64 -8.82
C ASP A 93 -0.18 -5.13 -8.90
N MET A 94 0.71 -5.99 -9.41
CA MET A 94 0.49 -7.44 -9.43
C MET A 94 0.37 -8.06 -8.02
N LEU A 95 1.03 -7.48 -7.01
CA LEU A 95 0.90 -7.90 -5.61
C LEU A 95 -0.41 -7.42 -4.98
N GLY A 96 -1.20 -6.58 -5.66
CA GLY A 96 -2.46 -6.05 -5.15
C GLY A 96 -2.28 -5.03 -4.01
N ILE A 97 -1.08 -4.47 -3.84
CA ILE A 97 -0.81 -3.43 -2.82
C ILE A 97 -1.28 -2.06 -3.33
N ILE A 98 -1.14 -1.84 -4.64
CA ILE A 98 -1.60 -0.65 -5.35
C ILE A 98 -2.42 -1.07 -6.58
N ASN A 99 -3.14 -0.13 -7.17
CA ASN A 99 -3.69 -0.26 -8.51
C ASN A 99 -2.97 0.74 -9.43
N ALA A 100 -2.48 0.30 -10.59
CA ALA A 100 -1.76 1.16 -11.53
C ALA A 100 -2.41 1.17 -12.93
N LYS A 101 -3.41 2.04 -13.11
CA LYS A 101 -4.18 2.15 -14.36
C LYS A 101 -3.46 2.99 -15.41
N VAL A 102 -3.22 2.44 -16.60
CA VAL A 102 -2.70 3.21 -17.74
C VAL A 102 -3.75 4.20 -18.25
N VAL A 103 -3.41 5.48 -18.29
CA VAL A 103 -4.24 6.57 -18.80
C VAL A 103 -3.54 7.28 -19.96
N SER A 104 -4.32 7.61 -21.00
CA SER A 104 -3.85 8.43 -22.12
C SER A 104 -4.05 9.91 -21.81
N LYS A 105 -3.02 10.73 -21.99
CA LYS A 105 -3.08 12.19 -21.89
C LYS A 105 -2.99 12.85 -23.27
N GLY A 106 -3.33 12.12 -24.34
CA GLY A 106 -3.28 12.62 -25.72
C GLY A 106 -1.85 12.96 -26.16
N ARG A 107 -1.61 14.20 -26.61
CA ARG A 107 -0.28 14.65 -27.07
C ARG A 107 0.79 14.61 -25.98
N TYR A 108 0.40 14.58 -24.71
CA TYR A 108 1.32 14.46 -23.56
C TYR A 108 1.72 13.01 -23.24
N GLY A 109 1.31 12.04 -24.08
CA GLY A 109 1.68 10.64 -23.96
C GLY A 109 0.77 9.83 -23.04
N ARG A 110 1.30 8.71 -22.54
CA ARG A 110 0.60 7.77 -21.64
C ARG A 110 1.32 7.74 -20.30
N THR A 111 0.57 7.71 -19.22
CA THR A 111 1.09 7.57 -17.86
C THR A 111 0.27 6.54 -17.09
N ARG A 112 0.70 6.15 -15.89
CA ARG A 112 -0.13 5.36 -14.98
C ARG A 112 -0.65 6.26 -13.88
N GLU A 113 -1.95 6.19 -13.66
CA GLU A 113 -2.61 6.71 -12.47
C GLU A 113 -2.58 5.62 -11.40
N ILE A 114 -2.12 5.96 -10.20
CA ILE A 114 -1.87 5.03 -9.11
C ILE A 114 -2.88 5.31 -7.98
N SER A 115 -3.50 4.26 -7.46
CA SER A 115 -4.30 4.32 -6.24
C SER A 115 -3.87 3.23 -5.26
N LEU A 116 -4.15 3.44 -3.98
CA LEU A 116 -3.88 2.43 -2.95
C LEU A 116 -4.99 1.36 -3.03
N ALA A 117 -4.59 0.09 -3.10
CA ALA A 117 -5.54 -1.04 -3.11
C ALA A 117 -5.82 -1.58 -1.70
N ILE A 118 -5.17 -1.01 -0.68
CA ILE A 118 -5.30 -1.42 0.72
C ILE A 118 -6.16 -0.45 1.52
N PRO A 119 -6.83 -0.92 2.60
CA PRO A 119 -7.60 -0.04 3.48
C PRO A 119 -6.77 1.08 4.10
N SER A 120 -7.36 2.27 4.20
CA SER A 120 -6.70 3.45 4.77
C SER A 120 -6.31 3.28 6.24
N THR A 121 -7.02 2.40 6.97
CA THR A 121 -6.73 2.01 8.35
C THR A 121 -5.35 1.37 8.53
N ASN A 122 -4.79 0.76 7.47
CA ASN A 122 -3.49 0.08 7.50
C ASN A 122 -2.33 1.00 7.09
N ILE A 123 -2.61 2.15 6.47
CA ILE A 123 -1.59 3.07 5.94
C ILE A 123 -0.60 3.53 7.03
N PRO A 124 -1.01 3.97 8.23
CA PRO A 124 -0.07 4.46 9.24
C PRO A 124 0.94 3.38 9.67
N LEU A 125 0.44 2.16 9.89
CA LEU A 125 1.26 1.02 10.31
C LEU A 125 2.23 0.59 9.20
N ILE A 126 1.78 0.58 7.95
CA ILE A 126 2.62 0.27 6.80
C ILE A 126 3.71 1.32 6.61
N ASN A 127 3.37 2.61 6.73
CA ASN A 127 4.35 3.69 6.68
C ASN A 127 5.42 3.54 7.77
N GLN A 128 5.01 3.24 9.00
CA GLN A 128 5.95 2.98 10.10
C GLN A 128 6.85 1.77 9.83
N THR A 129 6.28 0.70 9.28
CA THR A 129 7.00 -0.53 8.93
C THR A 129 8.04 -0.28 7.83
N LEU A 130 7.66 0.45 6.77
CA LEU A 130 8.54 0.82 5.67
C LEU A 130 9.68 1.72 6.15
N ARG A 131 9.38 2.71 7.00
CA ARG A 131 10.36 3.62 7.62
C ARG A 131 11.39 2.88 8.46
N SER A 132 10.91 2.05 9.38
CA SER A 132 11.77 1.17 10.19
C SER A 132 12.63 0.23 9.32
N GLY A 133 12.02 -0.38 8.30
CA GLY A 133 12.72 -1.24 7.35
C GLY A 133 13.81 -0.49 6.58
N LEU A 134 13.58 0.74 6.18
CA LEU A 134 14.52 1.55 5.41
C LEU A 134 15.53 2.33 6.26
N GLY A 135 15.33 2.41 7.58
CA GLY A 135 16.19 3.15 8.49
C GLY A 135 15.95 4.67 8.48
N VAL A 136 14.71 5.10 8.20
CA VAL A 136 14.28 6.52 8.06
C VAL A 136 12.98 6.84 8.78
#